data_AF-A0A7K3ZPP5-F1
#
_entry.id   AF-A0A7K3ZPP5-F1
#
_cell.length_a   1.000
_cell.length_b   1.000
_cell.length_c   1.000
_cell.angle_alpha   90.00
_cell.angle_beta   90.00
_cell.angle_gamma   90.00
#
_symmetry.space_group_name_H-M   'P 1'
#
loop_
_entity.id
_entity.type
_entity.pdbx_description
1 polymer ?
#
loop_
_entity_poly.entity_id
_entity_poly.type
_entity_poly.pdbx_seq_one_letter_code
_entity_poly.pdbx_strand_id
1 'polypeptide(L)'
;MQTTLNTKPIADRKMWFSMWFLSAIVTFGLAFFPMFYRLVDGRNRHLQKEAEIKAKISDYLKFKGKQPPQTQPAAKKLNASLWAASIILIVPAFVILYLVTRDLALHEKEEDSYLAATLPTRVFMPQTIPQTTYVLITIVTLGVGGVYWLYKIVNQYNMHYKADLLVEKEINRLLEEEDVKHM
;
A
#
# COMPACT_ATOMS: atom_id res chain seq x y z
N MET A 1 -41.57 19.11 63.78
CA MET A 1 -40.63 18.36 62.91
C MET A 1 -40.53 19.10 61.58
N GLN A 2 -39.43 19.80 61.34
CA GLN A 2 -39.13 20.42 60.04
C GLN A 2 -38.04 19.58 59.38
N THR A 3 -38.37 18.94 58.25
CA THR A 3 -37.43 18.22 57.40
C THR A 3 -36.84 19.19 56.38
N THR A 4 -35.59 19.61 56.59
CA THR A 4 -34.85 20.42 55.63
C THR A 4 -34.36 19.52 54.49
N LEU A 5 -34.96 19.65 53.30
CA LEU A 5 -34.49 18.98 52.08
C LEU A 5 -33.16 19.61 51.64
N ASN A 6 -32.06 18.87 51.87
CA ASN A 6 -30.72 19.25 51.42
C ASN A 6 -30.56 18.93 49.93
N THR A 7 -30.97 19.87 49.08
CA THR A 7 -30.72 19.81 47.63
C THR A 7 -29.37 20.44 47.34
N LYS A 8 -28.32 19.62 47.26
CA LYS A 8 -27.03 20.07 46.70
C LYS A 8 -27.28 20.52 45.25
N PRO A 9 -26.87 21.73 44.85
CA PRO A 9 -26.99 22.15 43.46
C PRO A 9 -26.11 21.24 42.60
N ILE A 10 -26.74 20.52 41.66
CA ILE A 10 -26.03 19.79 40.62
C ILE A 10 -25.42 20.87 39.72
N ALA A 11 -24.14 21.13 39.86
CA ALA A 11 -23.45 22.09 39.01
C ALA A 11 -23.42 21.55 37.57
N ASP A 12 -24.00 22.29 36.63
CA ASP A 12 -23.94 21.95 35.22
C ASP A 12 -22.47 21.89 34.77
N ARG A 13 -22.03 20.70 34.39
CA ARG A 13 -20.65 20.47 33.94
C ARG A 13 -20.49 21.14 32.58
N LYS A 14 -19.74 22.24 32.52
CA LYS A 14 -19.44 22.97 31.29
C LYS A 14 -18.81 22.00 30.28
N MET A 15 -19.55 21.63 29.22
CA MET A 15 -19.03 20.80 28.14
C MET A 15 -18.23 21.67 27.17
N TRP A 16 -16.93 21.42 27.04
CA TRP A 16 -16.06 22.17 26.13
C TRP A 16 -15.96 21.41 24.81
N PHE A 17 -16.32 22.04 23.70
CA PHE A 17 -16.20 21.50 22.35
C PHE A 17 -14.80 20.90 22.07
N SER A 18 -13.74 21.55 22.57
CA SER A 18 -12.36 21.10 22.42
C SER A 18 -12.10 19.71 23.02
N MET A 19 -12.75 19.35 24.13
CA MET A 19 -12.56 18.05 24.77
C MET A 19 -13.11 16.93 23.87
N TRP A 20 -14.32 17.11 23.33
CA TRP A 20 -14.94 16.15 22.41
C TRP A 20 -14.22 16.07 21.07
N PHE A 21 -13.77 17.22 20.54
CA PHE A 21 -12.99 17.28 19.30
C PHE A 21 -11.65 16.54 19.44
N LEU A 22 -10.93 16.75 20.55
CA LEU A 22 -9.68 16.03 20.84
C LEU A 22 -9.93 14.54 21.03
N SER A 23 -10.98 14.14 21.75
CA SER A 23 -11.36 12.73 21.89
C SER A 23 -11.64 12.07 20.53
N ALA A 24 -12.37 12.76 19.63
CA ALA A 24 -12.64 12.27 18.29
C ALA A 24 -11.34 12.08 17.47
N ILE A 25 -10.42 13.05 17.52
CA ILE A 25 -9.11 12.95 16.87
C ILE A 25 -8.31 11.76 17.41
N VAL A 26 -8.28 11.58 18.73
CA VAL A 26 -7.52 10.47 19.35
C VAL A 26 -8.12 9.14 18.93
N THR A 27 -9.43 8.94 19.07
CA THR A 27 -10.08 7.66 18.74
C THR A 27 -9.96 7.33 17.25
N PHE A 28 -10.21 8.31 16.38
CA PHE A 28 -10.12 8.10 14.92
C PHE A 28 -8.66 7.95 14.47
N GLY A 29 -7.74 8.75 15.04
CA GLY A 29 -6.30 8.71 14.76
C GLY A 29 -5.66 7.38 15.13
N LEU A 30 -6.07 6.76 16.25
CA LEU A 30 -5.55 5.46 16.67
C LEU A 30 -5.81 4.34 15.64
N ALA A 31 -6.92 4.40 14.89
CA ALA A 31 -7.23 3.42 13.86
C ALA A 31 -6.28 3.51 12.64
N PHE A 32 -5.63 4.67 12.40
CA PHE A 32 -4.72 4.84 11.27
C PHE A 32 -3.37 4.16 11.49
N PHE A 33 -2.87 4.06 12.72
CA PHE A 33 -1.58 3.41 12.99
C PHE A 33 -1.51 1.97 12.45
N PRO A 34 -2.42 1.05 12.80
CA PRO A 34 -2.39 -0.32 12.27
C PRO A 34 -2.67 -0.37 10.76
N MET A 35 -3.35 0.63 10.19
CA MET A 35 -3.59 0.72 8.75
C MET A 35 -2.31 1.09 7.99
N PHE A 36 -1.64 2.18 8.38
CA PHE A 36 -0.38 2.61 7.77
C PHE A 36 0.74 1.58 7.99
N TYR A 37 0.78 0.92 9.15
CA TYR A 37 1.67 -0.21 9.38
C TYR A 37 1.47 -1.30 8.33
N ARG A 38 0.22 -1.78 8.16
CA ARG A 38 -0.10 -2.83 7.18
C ARG A 38 0.18 -2.41 5.74
N LEU A 39 -0.01 -1.14 5.42
CA LEU A 39 0.27 -0.61 4.07
C LEU A 39 1.76 -0.67 3.75
N VAL A 40 2.61 -0.15 4.64
CA VAL A 40 4.06 -0.14 4.45
C VAL A 40 4.65 -1.55 4.49
N ASP A 41 4.20 -2.35 5.46
CA ASP A 41 4.65 -3.73 5.63
C ASP A 41 4.19 -4.64 4.47
N GLY A 42 2.94 -4.47 4.02
CA GLY A 42 2.41 -5.15 2.84
C GLY A 42 3.22 -4.84 1.58
N ARG A 43 3.48 -3.56 1.32
CA ARG A 43 4.37 -3.12 0.22
C ARG A 43 5.75 -3.76 0.32
N ASN A 44 6.36 -3.82 1.50
CA ASN A 44 7.68 -4.41 1.68
C ASN A 44 7.70 -5.90 1.37
N ARG A 45 6.74 -6.66 1.91
CA ARG A 45 6.64 -8.10 1.65
C ARG A 45 6.38 -8.39 0.19
N HIS A 46 5.50 -7.61 -0.44
CA HIS A 46 5.17 -7.76 -1.85
C HIS A 46 6.41 -7.64 -2.73
N LEU A 47 7.14 -6.54 -2.60
CA LEU A 47 8.33 -6.30 -3.42
C LEU A 47 9.46 -7.29 -3.14
N GLN A 48 9.54 -7.83 -1.93
CA GLN A 48 10.47 -8.91 -1.61
C GLN A 48 10.08 -10.19 -2.36
N LYS A 49 8.81 -10.60 -2.29
CA LYS A 49 8.30 -11.80 -2.98
C LYS A 49 8.53 -11.70 -4.49
N GLU A 50 8.25 -10.52 -5.06
CA GLU A 50 8.47 -10.24 -6.48
C GLU A 50 9.95 -10.34 -6.90
N ALA A 51 10.86 -9.82 -6.07
CA ALA A 51 12.29 -9.97 -6.32
C ALA A 51 12.73 -11.44 -6.32
N GLU A 52 12.17 -12.26 -5.42
CA GLU A 52 12.44 -13.70 -5.35
C GLU A 52 11.90 -14.43 -6.59
N ILE A 53 10.70 -14.09 -7.07
CA ILE A 53 10.12 -14.66 -8.29
C ILE A 53 10.96 -14.30 -9.52
N LYS A 54 11.31 -13.02 -9.70
CA LYS A 54 12.15 -12.55 -10.81
C LYS A 54 13.53 -13.19 -10.80
N ALA A 55 14.11 -13.44 -9.63
CA ALA A 55 15.36 -14.17 -9.50
C ALA A 55 15.24 -15.61 -10.04
N LYS A 56 14.19 -16.34 -9.63
CA LYS A 56 13.93 -17.72 -10.12
C LYS A 56 13.72 -17.77 -11.63
N ILE A 57 12.95 -16.85 -12.19
CA ILE A 57 12.74 -16.76 -13.65
C ILE A 57 14.06 -16.47 -14.35
N SER A 58 14.87 -15.56 -13.80
CA SER A 58 16.16 -15.21 -14.40
C SER A 58 17.13 -16.38 -14.38
N ASP A 59 17.15 -17.17 -13.31
CA ASP A 59 17.99 -18.37 -13.21
C ASP A 59 17.52 -19.48 -14.17
N TYR A 60 16.21 -19.65 -14.33
CA TYR A 60 15.63 -20.55 -15.33
C TYR A 60 16.01 -20.15 -16.76
N LEU A 61 15.91 -18.86 -17.11
CA LEU A 61 16.30 -18.36 -18.43
C LEU A 61 17.78 -18.57 -18.70
N LYS A 62 18.66 -18.31 -17.72
CA LYS A 62 20.09 -18.57 -17.84
C LYS A 62 20.39 -20.06 -18.06
N PHE A 63 19.71 -20.95 -17.33
CA PHE A 63 19.83 -22.39 -17.52
C PHE A 63 19.47 -22.82 -18.94
N LYS A 64 18.46 -22.19 -19.54
CA LYS A 64 18.06 -22.38 -20.95
C LYS A 64 18.95 -21.63 -21.96
N GLY A 65 20.03 -21.00 -21.54
CA GLY A 65 20.94 -20.23 -22.40
C GLY A 65 20.38 -18.90 -22.90
N LYS A 66 19.28 -18.40 -22.31
CA LYS A 66 18.67 -17.11 -22.64
C LYS A 66 19.18 -16.02 -21.69
N GLN A 67 19.32 -14.80 -22.21
CA GLN A 67 19.70 -13.66 -21.38
C GLN A 67 18.45 -13.09 -20.69
N PRO A 68 18.44 -12.99 -19.34
CA PRO A 68 17.28 -12.45 -18.62
C PRO A 68 17.15 -10.94 -18.86
N PRO A 69 15.92 -10.40 -18.84
CA PRO A 69 15.71 -8.96 -18.92
C PRO A 69 16.39 -8.23 -17.75
N GLN A 70 16.82 -6.99 -17.99
CA GLN A 70 17.38 -6.16 -16.94
C GLN A 70 16.35 -5.93 -15.83
N THR A 71 16.78 -6.16 -14.59
CA THR A 71 15.96 -5.92 -13.39
C THR A 71 16.51 -4.69 -12.68
N GLN A 72 15.63 -3.77 -12.29
CA GLN A 72 16.02 -2.62 -11.47
C GLN A 72 16.36 -3.06 -10.03
N PRO A 73 17.22 -2.30 -9.32
CA PRO A 73 17.54 -2.62 -7.94
C PRO A 73 16.27 -2.62 -7.08
N ALA A 74 16.17 -3.61 -6.19
CA ALA A 74 15.03 -3.74 -5.29
C ALA A 74 14.81 -2.44 -4.50
N ALA A 75 13.57 -1.96 -4.51
CA ALA A 75 13.24 -0.72 -3.84
C ALA A 75 13.48 -0.86 -2.32
N LYS A 76 14.08 0.18 -1.71
CA LYS A 76 14.50 0.17 -0.31
C LYS A 76 13.38 -0.28 0.64
N LYS A 77 13.67 -1.26 1.50
CA LYS A 77 12.76 -1.70 2.56
C LYS A 77 12.55 -0.58 3.59
N LEU A 78 11.30 -0.27 3.88
CA LEU A 78 10.93 0.75 4.87
C LEU A 78 10.70 0.12 6.24
N ASN A 79 11.04 0.80 7.34
CA ASN A 79 10.69 0.34 8.69
C ASN A 79 9.21 0.64 8.97
N ALA A 80 8.35 -0.37 8.83
CA ALA A 80 6.90 -0.20 8.92
C ALA A 80 6.44 0.37 10.28
N SER A 81 7.03 -0.07 11.39
CA SER A 81 6.69 0.43 12.72
C SER A 81 7.05 1.91 12.89
N LEU A 82 8.24 2.31 12.41
CA LEU A 82 8.69 3.70 12.47
C LEU A 82 7.83 4.62 11.60
N TRP A 83 7.51 4.18 10.38
CA TRP A 83 6.64 4.95 9.48
C TRP A 83 5.19 5.01 9.99
N ALA A 84 4.67 3.94 10.58
CA ALA A 84 3.36 3.96 11.21
C ALA A 84 3.33 4.91 12.41
N ALA A 85 4.37 4.91 13.25
CA ALA A 85 4.46 5.82 14.39
C ALA A 85 4.57 7.29 13.97
N SER A 86 5.26 7.58 12.86
CA SER A 86 5.51 8.95 12.41
C SER A 86 4.26 9.68 11.90
N ILE A 87 3.15 8.99 11.64
CA ILE A 87 1.90 9.62 11.18
C ILE A 87 1.33 10.62 12.19
N ILE A 88 1.75 10.56 13.47
CA ILE A 88 1.41 11.55 14.49
C ILE A 88 1.79 12.98 14.06
N LEU A 89 2.81 13.12 13.22
CA LEU A 89 3.29 14.41 12.70
C LEU A 89 2.52 14.89 11.47
N ILE A 90 1.49 14.16 11.01
CA ILE A 90 0.64 14.42 9.83
C ILE A 90 1.40 14.41 8.50
N VAL A 91 2.48 15.20 8.36
CA VAL A 91 3.34 15.26 7.18
C VAL A 91 3.84 13.87 6.76
N PRO A 92 4.35 13.01 7.67
CA PRO A 92 4.78 11.67 7.27
C PRO A 92 3.65 10.80 6.73
N ALA A 93 2.38 11.01 7.12
CA ALA A 93 1.26 10.28 6.54
C ALA A 93 1.15 10.57 5.04
N PHE A 94 1.21 11.84 4.63
CA PHE A 94 1.20 12.22 3.22
C PHE A 94 2.43 11.74 2.46
N VAL A 95 3.60 11.73 3.10
CA VAL A 95 4.82 11.15 2.51
C VAL A 95 4.64 9.65 2.26
N ILE A 96 4.03 8.90 3.19
CA ILE A 96 3.74 7.48 2.98
C ILE A 96 2.77 7.29 1.81
N LEU A 97 1.68 8.06 1.74
CA LEU A 97 0.74 7.98 0.60
C LEU A 97 1.47 8.20 -0.72
N TYR A 98 2.33 9.21 -0.80
CA TYR A 98 3.15 9.51 -1.96
C TYR A 98 4.09 8.35 -2.32
N LEU A 99 4.88 7.87 -1.35
CA LEU A 99 5.88 6.82 -1.55
C LEU A 99 5.22 5.52 -2.01
N VAL A 100 4.17 5.08 -1.32
CA VAL A 100 3.45 3.85 -1.64
C VAL A 100 2.79 3.93 -3.02
N THR A 101 2.20 5.07 -3.37
CA THR A 101 1.61 5.29 -4.71
C THR A 101 2.66 5.24 -5.81
N ARG A 102 3.77 5.96 -5.62
CA ARG A 102 4.86 6.05 -6.59
C ARG A 102 5.51 4.68 -6.79
N ASP A 103 5.78 3.99 -5.69
CA ASP A 103 6.44 2.69 -5.72
C ASP A 103 5.57 1.65 -6.44
N LEU A 104 4.25 1.65 -6.25
CA LEU A 104 3.34 0.81 -7.03
C LEU A 104 3.41 1.14 -8.52
N ALA A 105 3.29 2.42 -8.90
CA ALA A 105 3.28 2.81 -10.31
C ALA A 105 4.59 2.45 -11.05
N LEU A 106 5.74 2.62 -10.37
CA LEU A 106 7.03 2.22 -10.92
C LEU A 106 7.14 0.69 -11.03
N HIS A 107 6.71 -0.02 -9.99
CA HIS A 107 6.74 -1.48 -9.95
C HIS A 107 5.90 -2.12 -11.06
N GLU A 108 4.65 -1.69 -11.24
CA GLU A 108 3.77 -2.24 -12.30
C GLU A 108 4.36 -2.00 -13.70
N LYS A 109 4.97 -0.83 -13.94
CA LYS A 109 5.63 -0.53 -15.22
C LYS A 109 6.84 -1.44 -15.48
N GLU A 110 7.64 -1.67 -14.44
CA GLU A 110 8.80 -2.56 -14.51
C GLU A 110 8.37 -4.01 -14.73
N GLU A 111 7.31 -4.45 -14.06
CA GLU A 111 6.75 -5.78 -14.21
C GLU A 111 6.19 -6.01 -15.61
N ASP A 112 5.39 -5.08 -16.14
CA ASP A 112 4.91 -5.14 -17.53
C ASP A 112 6.06 -5.25 -18.53
N SER A 113 7.11 -4.45 -18.35
CA SER A 113 8.29 -4.49 -19.22
C SER A 113 9.05 -5.82 -19.11
N TYR A 114 9.16 -6.37 -17.89
CA TYR A 114 9.82 -7.65 -17.64
C TYR A 114 9.01 -8.81 -18.24
N LEU A 115 7.70 -8.86 -17.97
CA LEU A 115 6.80 -9.91 -18.45
C LEU A 115 6.63 -9.88 -19.97
N ALA A 116 6.55 -8.71 -20.59
CA ALA A 116 6.49 -8.59 -22.04
C ALA A 116 7.77 -9.10 -22.74
N ALA A 117 8.91 -9.09 -22.03
CA ALA A 117 10.17 -9.62 -22.54
C ALA A 117 10.34 -11.13 -22.27
N THR A 118 9.63 -11.70 -21.29
CA THR A 118 9.76 -13.12 -20.93
C THR A 118 8.63 -14.01 -21.47
N LEU A 119 7.41 -13.49 -21.53
CA LEU A 119 6.21 -14.24 -21.89
C LEU A 119 5.76 -13.94 -23.33
N PRO A 120 5.24 -14.94 -24.07
CA PRO A 120 4.76 -14.75 -25.44
C PRO A 120 3.47 -13.91 -25.50
N THR A 121 2.69 -13.89 -24.42
CA THR A 121 1.42 -13.18 -24.32
C THR A 121 1.49 -12.17 -23.19
N ARG A 122 1.05 -10.94 -23.46
CA ARG A 122 0.92 -9.91 -22.42
C ARG A 122 -0.25 -10.25 -21.49
N VAL A 123 0.07 -10.60 -20.26
CA VAL A 123 -0.91 -10.99 -19.21
C VAL A 123 -1.11 -9.92 -18.13
N PHE A 124 -0.38 -8.81 -18.22
CA PHE A 124 -0.38 -7.73 -17.23
C PHE A 124 -0.52 -6.38 -17.93
N MET A 125 -1.22 -5.44 -17.29
CA MET A 125 -1.35 -4.06 -17.77
C MET A 125 -1.23 -3.11 -16.58
N PRO A 126 -0.24 -2.19 -16.57
CA PRO A 126 -0.06 -1.22 -15.49
C PRO A 126 -1.27 -0.30 -15.34
N GLN A 127 -1.58 0.03 -14.10
CA GLN A 127 -2.60 1.01 -13.77
C GLN A 127 -2.03 2.43 -13.93
N THR A 128 -2.84 3.32 -14.50
CA THR A 128 -2.49 4.74 -14.55
C THR A 128 -2.85 5.42 -13.24
N ILE A 129 -1.85 5.88 -12.48
CA ILE A 129 -2.08 6.54 -11.20
C ILE A 129 -1.80 8.05 -11.33
N PRO A 130 -2.83 8.93 -11.28
CA PRO A 130 -2.65 10.38 -11.39
C PRO A 130 -2.13 10.96 -10.07
N GLN A 131 -0.89 10.65 -9.74
CA GLN A 131 -0.26 10.99 -8.45
C GLN A 131 -0.23 12.49 -8.18
N THR A 132 0.07 13.31 -9.19
CA THR A 132 0.08 14.78 -9.08
C THR A 132 -1.31 15.32 -8.72
N THR A 133 -2.37 14.75 -9.29
CA THR A 133 -3.76 15.11 -8.98
C THR A 133 -4.11 14.81 -7.53
N TYR A 134 -3.75 13.63 -7.01
CA TYR A 134 -4.02 13.30 -5.61
C TYR A 134 -3.26 14.19 -4.63
N VAL A 135 -1.99 14.50 -4.92
CA VAL A 135 -1.20 15.47 -4.14
C VAL A 135 -1.87 16.84 -4.15
N LEU A 136 -2.24 17.35 -5.33
CA LEU A 136 -2.87 18.66 -5.48
C LEU A 136 -4.20 18.74 -4.73
N ILE A 137 -5.09 17.75 -4.91
CA ILE A 137 -6.37 17.69 -4.20
C ILE A 137 -6.13 17.67 -2.69
N THR A 138 -5.18 16.88 -2.21
CA THR A 138 -4.84 16.82 -0.79
C THR A 138 -4.38 18.18 -0.24
N ILE A 139 -3.57 18.92 -1.00
CA ILE A 139 -3.13 20.27 -0.62
C ILE A 139 -4.32 21.25 -0.61
N VAL A 140 -5.09 21.31 -1.70
CA VAL A 140 -6.23 22.25 -1.86
C VAL A 140 -7.32 22.01 -0.81
N THR A 141 -7.49 20.75 -0.38
CA THR A 141 -8.48 20.36 0.64
C THR A 141 -7.91 20.29 2.06
N LEU A 142 -6.70 20.81 2.28
CA LEU A 142 -6.02 20.83 3.59
C LEU A 142 -5.97 19.44 4.27
N GLY A 143 -5.74 18.39 3.48
CA GLY A 143 -5.56 17.02 3.94
C GLY A 143 -6.76 16.09 3.75
N VAL A 144 -7.99 16.61 3.58
CA VAL A 144 -9.20 15.77 3.43
C VAL A 144 -9.11 14.85 2.21
N GLY A 145 -8.55 15.34 1.10
CA GLY A 145 -8.27 14.56 -0.11
C GLY A 145 -7.37 13.34 0.13
N GLY A 146 -6.56 13.37 1.20
CA GLY A 146 -5.71 12.24 1.61
C GLY A 146 -6.50 10.99 1.98
N VAL A 147 -7.74 11.14 2.48
CA VAL A 147 -8.62 9.99 2.81
C VAL A 147 -9.06 9.28 1.53
N TYR A 148 -9.48 10.04 0.51
CA TYR A 148 -9.84 9.46 -0.78
C TYR A 148 -8.63 8.84 -1.48
N TRP A 149 -7.47 9.52 -1.40
CA TRP A 149 -6.23 8.98 -1.93
C TRP A 149 -5.85 7.65 -1.26
N LEU A 150 -5.97 7.55 0.07
CA LEU A 150 -5.74 6.31 0.81
C LEU A 150 -6.68 5.18 0.37
N TYR A 151 -7.98 5.46 0.20
CA TYR A 151 -8.94 4.50 -0.36
C TYR A 151 -8.48 4.01 -1.74
N LYS A 152 -8.06 4.93 -2.63
CA LYS A 152 -7.57 4.58 -3.97
C LYS A 152 -6.33 3.69 -3.90
N ILE A 153 -5.34 4.02 -3.08
CA ILE A 153 -4.12 3.20 -2.91
C ILE A 153 -4.50 1.77 -2.53
N VAL A 154 -5.33 1.58 -1.50
CA VAL A 154 -5.74 0.24 -1.04
C VAL A 154 -6.42 -0.54 -2.16
N ASN A 155 -7.33 0.10 -2.90
CA ASN A 155 -8.03 -0.56 -4.00
C ASN A 155 -7.08 -0.92 -5.15
N GLN A 156 -6.11 -0.06 -5.46
CA GLN A 156 -5.13 -0.28 -6.52
C GLN A 156 -4.20 -1.46 -6.20
N TYR A 157 -3.67 -1.52 -4.97
CA TYR A 157 -2.89 -2.67 -4.50
C TYR A 157 -3.71 -3.97 -4.54
N ASN A 158 -4.98 -3.94 -4.14
CA ASN A 158 -5.83 -5.13 -4.22
C ASN A 158 -6.04 -5.61 -5.65
N MET A 159 -6.14 -4.68 -6.62
CA MET A 159 -6.22 -5.04 -8.03
C MET A 159 -4.90 -5.55 -8.58
N HIS A 160 -3.78 -4.94 -8.16
CA HIS A 160 -2.42 -5.40 -8.46
C HIS A 160 -2.21 -6.84 -8.02
N TYR A 161 -2.46 -7.17 -6.75
CA TYR A 161 -2.32 -8.54 -6.25
C TYR A 161 -3.18 -9.56 -6.99
N LYS A 162 -4.36 -9.16 -7.49
CA LYS A 162 -5.19 -10.05 -8.31
C LYS A 162 -4.57 -10.28 -9.69
N ALA A 163 -3.96 -9.26 -10.28
CA ALA A 163 -3.25 -9.38 -11.54
C ALA A 163 -2.02 -10.29 -11.39
N ASP A 164 -1.23 -10.11 -10.33
CA ASP A 164 -0.06 -10.95 -10.05
C ASP A 164 -0.42 -12.42 -9.89
N LEU A 165 -1.54 -12.72 -9.22
CA LEU A 165 -2.02 -14.10 -9.10
C LEU A 165 -2.37 -14.73 -10.46
N LEU A 166 -2.76 -13.94 -11.47
CA LEU A 166 -2.98 -14.44 -12.83
C LEU A 166 -1.65 -14.66 -13.55
N VAL A 167 -0.69 -13.76 -13.35
CA VAL A 167 0.68 -13.90 -13.87
C VAL A 167 1.34 -15.16 -13.32
N GLU A 168 1.29 -15.38 -12.00
CA GLU A 168 1.84 -16.58 -11.35
C GLU A 168 1.24 -17.87 -11.93
N LYS A 169 -0.08 -17.90 -12.15
CA LYS A 169 -0.75 -19.06 -12.76
C LYS A 169 -0.28 -19.33 -14.18
N GLU A 170 -0.11 -18.28 -14.98
CA GLU A 170 0.37 -18.42 -16.36
C GLU A 170 1.82 -18.90 -16.40
N ILE A 171 2.68 -18.36 -15.54
CA ILE A 171 4.07 -18.81 -15.41
C ILE A 171 4.13 -20.29 -15.04
N ASN A 172 3.34 -20.72 -14.04
CA ASN A 172 3.30 -22.13 -13.64
C ASN A 172 2.79 -23.04 -14.76
N ARG A 173 1.73 -22.63 -15.48
CA ARG A 173 1.22 -23.37 -16.65
C ARG A 173 2.30 -23.56 -17.70
N LEU A 174 3.06 -22.51 -18.02
CA LEU A 174 4.13 -22.58 -19.02
C LEU A 174 5.29 -23.47 -18.56
N LEU A 175 5.67 -23.41 -17.28
CA LEU A 175 6.72 -24.26 -16.72
C LEU A 175 6.33 -25.74 -16.74
N GLU A 176 5.08 -26.07 -16.37
CA GLU A 176 4.55 -27.43 -16.42
C GLU A 176 4.49 -27.97 -17.86
N GLU A 177 4.03 -27.18 -18.82
CA GLU A 177 3.99 -27.57 -20.24
C GLU A 177 5.38 -27.81 -20.84
N GLU A 178 6.38 -27.04 -20.41
CA GLU A 178 7.75 -27.20 -20.89
C GLU A 178 8.43 -28.43 -20.26
N ASP A 179 8.16 -28.73 -18.99
CA ASP A 179 8.68 -29.93 -18.31
C ASP A 179 8.12 -31.21 -18.95
N VAL A 180 6.80 -31.25 -19.23
CA VAL A 180 6.15 -32.38 -19.92
C VAL A 180 6.70 -32.60 -21.34
N LYS A 181 7.15 -31.55 -22.04
CA LYS A 181 7.77 -31.70 -23.38
C LYS A 181 9.20 -32.22 -23.35
N HIS A 182 9.85 -32.19 -22.20
CA HIS A 182 11.24 -32.61 -22.03
C HIS A 182 11.40 -33.94 -21.26
N MET A 183 10.31 -34.51 -20.75
CA MET A 183 10.21 -35.91 -20.32
C MET A 183 9.91 -36.84 -21.50
#